data_AF-A0A4Q3RGM6-F1
#
_entry.id   AF-A0A4Q3RGM6-F1
#
_cell.length_a   1.000
_cell.length_b   1.000
_cell.length_c   1.000
_cell.angle_alpha   90.00
_cell.angle_beta   90.00
_cell.angle_gamma   90.00
#
_symmetry.space_group_name_H-M   'P 1'
#
loop_
_entity.id
_entity.type
_entity.pdbx_description
1 polymer ?
#
loop_
_entity_poly.entity_id
_entity_poly.type
_entity_poly.pdbx_seq_one_letter_code
_entity_poly.pdbx_strand_id
1 'polypeptide(L)'
;PIEFNENRVQGSDPTAANLPAVIAYYVYLILGMDYDSFALRGGDPYFQKAQNIVNNAPEGGQISGWKPFDGMRNRFKLIEGLVDNRFALMHDAIYSYYRNGLDTFFEKEKDGRTGIFNALNYLNTINRENPSAMILQFFFQGKGNELVKIFSKADTDLKSQAREILLKLDIANTNLYKDLK
;
A
#
# COMPACT_ATOMS: atom_id res chain seq x y z
N PRO A 1 -6.66 -32.32 -2.88
CA PRO A 1 -6.49 -31.05 -3.62
C PRO A 1 -6.49 -29.88 -2.64
N ILE A 2 -5.64 -28.87 -2.82
CA ILE A 2 -5.77 -27.60 -2.08
C ILE A 2 -6.91 -26.83 -2.74
N GLU A 3 -7.96 -26.53 -1.98
CA GLU A 3 -9.15 -25.82 -2.46
C GLU A 3 -9.42 -24.62 -1.56
N PHE A 4 -9.74 -23.47 -2.18
CA PHE A 4 -10.19 -22.28 -1.49
C PHE A 4 -11.67 -22.04 -1.80
N ASN A 5 -12.48 -21.85 -0.77
CA ASN A 5 -13.90 -21.50 -0.89
C ASN A 5 -14.16 -20.16 -0.19
N GLU A 6 -14.49 -19.13 -0.96
CA GLU A 6 -14.72 -17.78 -0.44
C GLU A 6 -15.93 -17.68 0.52
N ASN A 7 -16.88 -18.62 0.42
CA ASN A 7 -18.03 -18.70 1.32
C ASN A 7 -17.73 -19.51 2.60
N ARG A 8 -16.56 -20.16 2.66
CA ARG A 8 -16.16 -21.01 3.79
C ARG A 8 -14.66 -20.95 4.06
N VAL A 9 -14.16 -19.74 4.29
CA VAL A 9 -12.73 -19.45 4.49
C VAL A 9 -12.12 -20.24 5.65
N GLN A 10 -12.83 -20.38 6.78
CA GLN A 10 -12.36 -21.11 7.96
C GLN A 10 -12.13 -22.62 7.72
N GLY A 11 -12.83 -23.21 6.74
CA GLY A 11 -12.79 -24.65 6.45
C GLY A 11 -13.33 -25.55 7.57
N SER A 12 -13.12 -26.86 7.46
CA SER A 12 -13.37 -27.83 8.55
C SER A 12 -12.16 -28.02 9.46
N ASP A 13 -10.97 -28.03 8.86
CA ASP A 13 -9.68 -28.16 9.53
C ASP A 13 -8.95 -26.82 9.40
N PRO A 14 -8.78 -26.06 10.51
CA PRO A 14 -8.16 -24.74 10.47
C PRO A 14 -6.73 -24.75 9.92
N THR A 15 -5.95 -25.79 10.20
CA THR A 15 -4.55 -25.89 9.75
C THR A 15 -4.50 -26.12 8.25
N ALA A 16 -5.37 -27.00 7.72
CA ALA A 16 -5.48 -27.23 6.28
C ALA A 16 -6.06 -26.01 5.53
N ALA A 17 -7.00 -25.28 6.14
CA ALA A 17 -7.65 -24.11 5.53
C ALA A 17 -6.77 -22.85 5.50
N ASN A 18 -5.78 -22.74 6.40
CA ASN A 18 -4.96 -21.55 6.51
C ASN A 18 -4.11 -21.27 5.26
N LEU A 19 -3.48 -22.30 4.67
CA LEU A 19 -2.66 -22.13 3.47
C LEU A 19 -3.45 -21.56 2.27
N PRO A 20 -4.58 -22.15 1.84
CA PRO A 20 -5.38 -21.57 0.75
C PRO A 20 -5.91 -20.17 1.08
N ALA A 21 -6.29 -19.89 2.35
CA ALA A 21 -6.72 -18.55 2.76
C ALA A 21 -5.60 -17.51 2.62
N VAL A 22 -4.36 -17.84 3.03
CA VAL A 22 -3.19 -16.96 2.85
C VAL A 22 -2.95 -16.65 1.39
N ILE A 23 -2.98 -17.67 0.52
CA ILE A 23 -2.76 -17.49 -0.92
C ILE A 23 -3.85 -16.60 -1.52
N ALA A 24 -5.12 -16.92 -1.25
CA ALA A 24 -6.24 -16.14 -1.77
C ALA A 24 -6.21 -14.68 -1.30
N TYR A 25 -5.84 -14.42 -0.04
CA TYR A 25 -5.67 -13.06 0.48
C TYR A 25 -4.67 -12.25 -0.35
N TYR A 26 -3.47 -12.80 -0.60
CA TYR A 26 -2.45 -12.08 -1.36
C TYR A 26 -2.78 -11.97 -2.85
N VAL A 27 -3.47 -12.95 -3.44
CA VAL A 27 -3.99 -12.84 -4.80
C VAL A 27 -4.96 -11.66 -4.90
N TYR A 28 -5.92 -11.55 -3.98
CA TYR A 28 -6.86 -10.42 -3.97
C TYR A 28 -6.18 -9.08 -3.66
N LEU A 29 -5.16 -9.07 -2.80
CA LEU A 29 -4.36 -7.86 -2.57
C LEU A 29 -3.63 -7.42 -3.84
N ILE A 30 -2.98 -8.35 -4.57
CA ILE A 30 -2.28 -8.04 -5.82
C ILE A 30 -3.25 -7.51 -6.87
N LEU A 31 -4.40 -8.17 -7.06
CA LEU A 31 -5.43 -7.71 -7.99
C LEU A 31 -5.96 -6.32 -7.61
N GLY A 32 -6.24 -6.09 -6.32
CA GLY A 32 -6.69 -4.78 -5.87
C GLY A 32 -5.67 -3.68 -6.18
N MET A 33 -4.39 -3.91 -5.87
CA MET A 33 -3.31 -2.96 -6.15
C MET A 33 -3.12 -2.71 -7.65
N ASP A 34 -3.24 -3.75 -8.48
CA ASP A 34 -3.15 -3.64 -9.94
C ASP A 34 -4.27 -2.76 -10.48
N TYR A 35 -5.53 -3.09 -10.19
CA TYR A 35 -6.69 -2.33 -10.70
C TYR A 35 -6.73 -0.89 -10.20
N ASP A 36 -6.33 -0.63 -8.94
CA ASP A 36 -6.20 0.74 -8.42
C ASP A 36 -5.13 1.56 -9.13
N SER A 37 -4.07 0.90 -9.62
CA SER A 37 -3.01 1.60 -10.36
C SER A 37 -3.46 2.04 -11.76
N PHE A 38 -4.46 1.37 -12.36
CA PHE A 38 -5.00 1.69 -13.68
C PHE A 38 -6.28 2.54 -13.65
N ALA A 39 -7.05 2.49 -12.56
CA ALA A 39 -8.26 3.28 -12.39
C ALA A 39 -8.44 3.65 -10.90
N LEU A 40 -8.84 4.90 -10.64
CA LEU A 40 -9.09 5.36 -9.28
C LEU A 40 -10.15 4.46 -8.61
N ARG A 41 -9.75 3.81 -7.51
CA ARG A 41 -10.55 2.84 -6.75
C ARG A 41 -10.99 1.60 -7.54
N GLY A 42 -10.32 1.27 -8.65
CA GLY A 42 -10.62 0.08 -9.46
C GLY A 42 -10.43 -1.23 -8.69
N GLY A 43 -9.60 -1.22 -7.64
CA GLY A 43 -9.25 -2.35 -6.79
C GLY A 43 -10.26 -2.67 -5.69
N ASP A 44 -11.20 -1.78 -5.39
CA ASP A 44 -12.16 -1.90 -4.29
C ASP A 44 -12.83 -3.29 -4.20
N PRO A 45 -13.35 -3.89 -5.30
CA PRO A 45 -13.97 -5.21 -5.23
C PRO A 45 -13.03 -6.30 -4.70
N TYR A 46 -11.74 -6.23 -5.03
CA TYR A 46 -10.75 -7.22 -4.62
C TYR A 46 -10.30 -6.98 -3.18
N PHE A 47 -10.14 -5.73 -2.75
CA PHE A 47 -9.84 -5.43 -1.34
C PHE A 47 -10.97 -5.88 -0.42
N GLN A 48 -12.22 -5.72 -0.82
CA GLN A 48 -13.36 -6.24 -0.06
C GLN A 48 -13.32 -7.78 0.06
N LYS A 49 -12.89 -8.49 -0.99
CA LYS A 49 -12.68 -9.95 -0.91
C LYS A 49 -11.53 -10.32 0.04
N ALA A 50 -10.43 -9.58 0.03
CA ALA A 50 -9.34 -9.78 0.98
C ALA A 50 -9.78 -9.50 2.43
N GLN A 51 -10.59 -8.46 2.65
CA GLN A 51 -11.17 -8.13 3.95
C GLN A 51 -12.11 -9.25 4.43
N ASN A 52 -12.92 -9.82 3.54
CA ASN A 52 -13.77 -10.96 3.84
C ASN A 52 -12.94 -12.16 4.33
N ILE A 53 -11.80 -12.45 3.70
CA ILE A 53 -10.89 -13.51 4.15
C ILE A 53 -10.38 -13.23 5.56
N VAL A 54 -9.89 -12.02 5.81
CA VAL A 54 -9.39 -11.62 7.14
C VAL A 54 -10.46 -11.79 8.22
N ASN A 55 -11.70 -11.38 7.93
CA ASN A 55 -12.81 -11.45 8.87
C ASN A 55 -13.26 -12.89 9.17
N ASN A 56 -13.01 -13.83 8.25
CA ASN A 56 -13.46 -15.23 8.34
C ASN A 56 -12.29 -16.22 8.35
N ALA A 57 -11.09 -15.74 8.70
CA ALA A 57 -9.88 -16.54 8.64
C ALA A 57 -9.92 -17.71 9.64
N PRO A 58 -9.23 -18.83 9.32
CA PRO A 58 -9.12 -19.93 10.27
C PRO A 58 -8.47 -19.53 11.59
N GLU A 59 -9.00 -20.04 12.69
CA GLU A 59 -8.44 -19.86 14.04
C GLU A 59 -7.95 -21.19 14.61
N GLY A 60 -6.79 -21.20 15.25
CA GLY A 60 -6.18 -22.39 15.84
C GLY A 60 -4.80 -22.10 16.42
N GLY A 61 -4.29 -22.98 17.29
CA GLY A 61 -3.20 -22.66 18.21
C GLY A 61 -1.89 -22.13 17.60
N GLN A 62 -1.56 -22.47 16.35
CA GLN A 62 -0.36 -21.98 15.66
C GLN A 62 -0.66 -20.97 14.53
N ILE A 63 -1.92 -20.60 14.33
CA ILE A 63 -2.35 -19.70 13.25
C ILE A 63 -2.39 -18.27 13.79
N SER A 64 -1.68 -17.37 13.12
CA SER A 64 -1.60 -15.95 13.50
C SER A 64 -1.45 -15.04 12.28
N GLY A 65 -1.60 -13.74 12.50
CA GLY A 65 -1.49 -12.68 11.51
C GLY A 65 -2.81 -12.34 10.82
N TRP A 66 -3.93 -12.87 11.32
CA TRP A 66 -5.28 -12.57 10.83
C TRP A 66 -6.04 -11.61 11.76
N LYS A 67 -5.67 -11.55 13.04
CA LYS A 67 -6.34 -10.70 14.03
C LYS A 67 -5.65 -9.33 14.13
N PRO A 68 -6.38 -8.27 14.53
CA PRO A 68 -5.80 -6.94 14.70
C PRO A 68 -4.62 -6.90 15.68
N PHE A 69 -4.69 -7.74 16.72
CA PHE A 69 -3.73 -7.83 17.81
C PHE A 69 -2.59 -8.84 17.58
N ASP A 70 -2.51 -9.45 16.39
CA ASP A 70 -1.39 -10.33 16.01
C ASP A 70 -0.14 -9.52 15.62
N GLY A 71 0.30 -8.64 16.52
CA GLY A 71 1.48 -7.79 16.34
C GLY A 71 1.23 -6.46 15.60
N MET A 72 2.33 -5.75 15.34
CA MET A 72 2.30 -4.43 14.70
C MET A 72 2.11 -4.51 13.17
N ARG A 73 2.49 -5.62 12.56
CA ARG A 73 2.33 -5.89 11.12
C ARG A 73 1.63 -7.23 10.94
N ASN A 74 0.44 -7.19 10.34
CA ASN A 74 -0.37 -8.37 10.07
C ASN A 74 -1.30 -8.12 8.86
N ARG A 75 -1.98 -9.16 8.39
CA ARG A 75 -2.85 -9.09 7.20
C ARG A 75 -4.06 -8.19 7.47
N PHE A 76 -4.55 -8.17 8.71
CA PHE A 76 -5.64 -7.29 9.13
C PHE A 76 -5.28 -5.81 8.92
N LYS A 77 -4.18 -5.34 9.50
CA LYS A 77 -3.73 -3.94 9.40
C LYS A 77 -3.38 -3.53 7.98
N LEU A 78 -2.86 -4.47 7.19
CA LEU A 78 -2.56 -4.20 5.78
C LEU A 78 -3.83 -3.95 4.97
N ILE A 79 -4.84 -4.81 5.12
CA ILE A 79 -6.09 -4.63 4.37
C ILE A 79 -6.93 -3.48 4.92
N GLU A 80 -6.92 -3.25 6.24
CA GLU A 80 -7.57 -2.11 6.88
C GLU A 80 -7.11 -0.80 6.23
N GLY A 81 -5.81 -0.68 5.95
CA GLY A 81 -5.23 0.49 5.27
C GLY A 81 -5.68 0.71 3.82
N LEU A 82 -6.44 -0.23 3.24
CA LEU A 82 -6.94 -0.19 1.86
C LEU A 82 -8.47 -0.23 1.78
N VAL A 83 -9.18 -0.45 2.89
CA VAL A 83 -10.66 -0.50 2.89
C VAL A 83 -11.29 0.50 3.85
N ASP A 84 -10.59 0.90 4.91
CA ASP A 84 -11.11 1.84 5.88
C ASP A 84 -11.06 3.27 5.31
N ASN A 85 -12.16 4.00 5.46
CA ASN A 85 -12.31 5.35 4.94
C ASN A 85 -11.28 6.36 5.49
N ARG A 86 -10.69 6.09 6.66
CA ARG A 86 -9.55 6.87 7.21
C ARG A 86 -8.33 6.86 6.30
N PHE A 87 -8.24 5.88 5.41
CA PHE A 87 -7.15 5.73 4.43
C PHE A 87 -7.64 5.91 3.00
N ALA A 88 -8.80 6.53 2.76
CA ALA A 88 -9.37 6.68 1.41
C ALA A 88 -8.39 7.34 0.42
N LEU A 89 -7.57 8.29 0.89
CA LEU A 89 -6.53 8.94 0.08
C LEU A 89 -5.40 7.99 -0.38
N MET A 90 -5.34 6.76 0.12
CA MET A 90 -4.36 5.77 -0.34
C MET A 90 -4.65 5.37 -1.79
N HIS A 91 -5.92 5.27 -2.18
CA HIS A 91 -6.29 5.00 -3.57
C HIS A 91 -5.87 6.15 -4.50
N ASP A 92 -6.06 7.40 -4.07
CA ASP A 92 -5.58 8.58 -4.79
C ASP A 92 -4.05 8.60 -4.88
N ALA A 93 -3.35 8.21 -3.82
CA ALA A 93 -1.89 8.09 -3.82
C ALA A 93 -1.40 7.04 -4.80
N ILE A 94 -2.00 5.84 -4.82
CA ILE A 94 -1.65 4.75 -5.75
C ILE A 94 -1.89 5.21 -7.19
N TYR A 95 -3.09 5.71 -7.49
CA TYR A 95 -3.45 6.16 -8.83
C TYR A 95 -2.54 7.32 -9.30
N SER A 96 -2.31 8.31 -8.44
CA SER A 96 -1.44 9.44 -8.78
C SER A 96 0.03 9.03 -8.97
N TYR A 97 0.50 8.04 -8.21
CA TYR A 97 1.87 7.55 -8.32
C TYR A 97 2.11 6.79 -9.62
N TYR A 98 1.26 5.80 -9.92
CA TYR A 98 1.46 4.92 -11.07
C TYR A 98 0.91 5.53 -12.35
N ARG A 99 -0.36 5.95 -12.38
CA ARG A 99 -1.01 6.43 -13.60
C ARG A 99 -0.64 7.87 -13.96
N ASN A 100 -0.80 8.81 -13.02
CA ASN A 100 -0.48 10.21 -13.32
C ASN A 100 1.02 10.49 -13.23
N GLY A 101 1.75 9.65 -12.51
CA GLY A 101 3.17 9.77 -12.25
C GLY A 101 4.00 8.99 -13.25
N LEU A 102 4.19 7.69 -13.01
CA LEU A 102 5.10 6.83 -13.76
C LEU A 102 4.72 6.66 -15.24
N ASP A 103 3.45 6.41 -15.56
CA ASP A 103 3.01 6.27 -16.96
C ASP A 103 3.22 7.59 -17.73
N THR A 104 2.83 8.72 -17.14
CA THR A 104 3.03 10.06 -17.73
C THR A 104 4.51 10.42 -17.84
N PHE A 105 5.36 9.89 -16.96
CA PHE A 105 6.78 10.25 -16.87
C PHE A 105 7.53 9.99 -18.17
N PHE A 106 7.14 8.94 -18.90
CA PHE A 106 7.76 8.56 -20.16
C PHE A 106 7.62 9.64 -21.24
N GLU A 107 6.45 10.28 -21.32
CA GLU A 107 6.15 11.31 -22.33
C GLU A 107 6.44 12.72 -21.83
N LYS A 108 6.14 12.99 -20.55
CA LYS A 108 6.18 14.32 -19.94
C LYS A 108 6.75 14.24 -18.54
N GLU A 109 8.09 14.25 -18.44
CA GLU A 109 8.78 14.11 -17.15
C GLU A 109 8.32 15.11 -16.08
N LYS A 110 8.06 16.37 -16.46
CA LYS A 110 7.64 17.40 -15.50
C LYS A 110 6.26 17.08 -14.91
N ASP A 111 5.32 16.69 -15.75
CA ASP A 111 3.96 16.34 -15.34
C ASP A 111 3.98 15.06 -14.51
N GLY A 112 4.77 14.06 -14.91
CA GLY A 112 4.98 12.83 -14.15
C GLY A 112 5.58 13.08 -12.76
N ARG A 113 6.59 13.97 -12.64
CA ARG A 113 7.13 14.39 -11.32
C ARG A 113 6.04 15.02 -10.46
N THR A 114 5.22 15.90 -11.02
CA THR A 114 4.09 16.51 -10.30
C THR A 114 3.08 15.45 -9.84
N GLY A 115 2.76 14.45 -10.68
CA GLY A 115 1.88 13.33 -10.31
C GLY A 115 2.40 12.53 -9.11
N ILE A 116 3.70 12.25 -9.08
CA ILE A 116 4.35 11.55 -7.96
C ILE A 116 4.40 12.44 -6.71
N PHE A 117 4.64 13.74 -6.87
CA PHE A 117 4.61 14.68 -5.76
C PHE A 117 3.21 14.79 -5.14
N ASN A 118 2.15 14.77 -5.96
CA ASN A 118 0.77 14.73 -5.48
C ASN A 118 0.49 13.45 -4.67
N ALA A 119 1.01 12.30 -5.10
CA ALA A 119 0.94 11.07 -4.33
C ALA A 119 1.60 11.23 -2.95
N LEU A 120 2.77 11.86 -2.87
CA LEU A 120 3.44 12.15 -1.59
C LEU A 120 2.60 13.08 -0.69
N ASN A 121 1.88 14.05 -1.26
CA ASN A 121 0.98 14.92 -0.50
C ASN A 121 -0.21 14.14 0.08
N TYR A 122 -0.84 13.24 -0.69
CA TYR A 122 -1.91 12.37 -0.18
C TYR A 122 -1.41 11.48 0.96
N LEU A 123 -0.25 10.84 0.78
CA LEU A 123 0.38 10.03 1.83
C LEU A 123 0.73 10.83 3.07
N ASN A 124 1.18 12.09 2.91
CA ASN A 124 1.48 12.98 4.03
C ASN A 124 0.22 13.33 4.83
N THR A 125 -0.92 13.56 4.16
CA THR A 125 -2.21 13.75 4.84
C THR A 125 -2.58 12.52 5.66
N ILE A 126 -2.50 11.33 5.06
CA ILE A 126 -2.75 10.06 5.77
C ILE A 126 -1.85 9.92 6.98
N ASN A 127 -0.55 10.21 6.85
CA ASN A 127 0.42 10.09 7.95
C ASN A 127 0.17 11.08 9.09
N ARG A 128 -0.35 12.28 8.80
CA ARG A 128 -0.72 13.26 9.83
C ARG A 128 -1.90 12.78 10.67
N GLU A 129 -2.86 12.10 10.05
CA GLU A 129 -4.06 11.59 10.71
C GLU A 129 -3.83 10.22 11.37
N ASN A 130 -3.00 9.39 10.74
CA ASN A 130 -2.75 7.99 11.12
C ASN A 130 -1.24 7.70 11.08
N PRO A 131 -0.45 8.28 12.01
CA PRO A 131 1.00 8.11 11.99
C PRO A 131 1.39 6.66 12.17
N SER A 132 2.48 6.24 11.50
CA SER A 132 3.01 4.88 11.55
C SER A 132 2.07 3.78 11.05
N ALA A 133 1.01 4.12 10.31
CA ALA A 133 0.13 3.13 9.68
C ALA A 133 0.92 2.15 8.80
N MET A 134 0.59 0.86 8.90
CA MET A 134 1.30 -0.21 8.19
C MET A 134 1.28 0.00 6.67
N ILE A 135 0.17 0.52 6.13
CA ILE A 135 -0.01 0.71 4.70
C ILE A 135 0.92 1.79 4.12
N LEU A 136 1.28 2.81 4.92
CA LEU A 136 2.29 3.80 4.53
C LEU A 136 3.68 3.15 4.43
N GLN A 137 4.07 2.37 5.45
CA GLN A 137 5.35 1.65 5.43
C GLN A 137 5.42 0.65 4.28
N PHE A 138 4.30 -0.01 3.98
CA PHE A 138 4.17 -0.93 2.86
C PHE A 138 4.36 -0.21 1.53
N PHE A 139 3.77 0.98 1.35
CA PHE A 139 3.95 1.78 0.15
C PHE A 139 5.42 2.12 -0.11
N PHE A 140 6.14 2.61 0.90
CA PHE A 140 7.55 3.01 0.74
C PHE A 140 8.54 1.85 0.60
N GLN A 141 8.10 0.62 0.83
CA GLN A 141 8.96 -0.56 0.75
C GLN A 141 9.56 -0.70 -0.66
N GLY A 142 10.87 -0.47 -0.77
CA GLY A 142 11.61 -0.55 -2.04
C GLY A 142 11.55 0.69 -2.93
N LYS A 143 10.87 1.78 -2.52
CA LYS A 143 10.70 2.97 -3.37
C LYS A 143 11.77 4.05 -3.21
N GLY A 144 12.58 4.02 -2.14
CA GLY A 144 13.48 5.14 -1.82
C GLY A 144 14.46 5.53 -2.93
N ASN A 145 15.09 4.55 -3.58
CA ASN A 145 16.03 4.82 -4.68
C ASN A 145 15.33 5.40 -5.92
N GLU A 146 14.10 4.97 -6.20
CA GLU A 146 13.29 5.49 -7.29
C GLU A 146 12.93 6.96 -7.02
N LEU A 147 12.42 7.26 -5.82
CA LEU A 147 12.05 8.60 -5.40
C LEU A 147 13.24 9.57 -5.44
N VAL A 148 14.42 9.16 -4.98
CA VAL A 148 15.63 10.00 -5.10
C VAL A 148 15.97 10.28 -6.56
N LYS A 149 15.97 9.27 -7.43
CA LYS A 149 16.27 9.49 -8.85
C LYS A 149 15.27 10.43 -9.50
N ILE A 150 13.98 10.27 -9.18
CA ILE A 150 12.90 11.09 -9.71
C ILE A 150 13.09 12.56 -9.29
N PHE A 151 13.27 12.83 -8.00
CA PHE A 151 13.36 14.21 -7.50
C PHE A 151 14.75 14.85 -7.64
N SER A 152 15.81 14.08 -7.93
CA SER A 152 17.17 14.63 -8.14
C SER A 152 17.23 15.64 -9.30
N LYS A 153 16.38 15.43 -10.31
CA LYS A 153 16.24 16.26 -11.51
C LYS A 153 15.05 17.25 -11.45
N ALA A 154 14.38 17.36 -10.30
CA ALA A 154 13.31 18.35 -10.12
C ALA A 154 13.89 19.77 -9.97
N ASP A 155 13.08 20.78 -10.29
CA ASP A 155 13.37 22.17 -9.96
C ASP A 155 13.58 22.35 -8.44
N THR A 156 14.38 23.35 -8.06
CA THR A 156 14.83 23.55 -6.67
C THR A 156 13.70 23.54 -5.65
N ASP A 157 12.59 24.24 -5.94
CA ASP A 157 11.46 24.35 -5.02
C ASP A 157 10.76 23.00 -4.81
N LEU A 158 10.45 22.29 -5.90
CA LEU A 158 9.80 20.97 -5.84
C LEU A 158 10.68 19.93 -5.17
N LYS A 159 11.99 19.97 -5.45
CA LYS A 159 12.97 19.09 -4.81
C LYS A 159 13.01 19.30 -3.29
N SER A 160 13.05 20.55 -2.84
CA SER A 160 13.07 20.91 -1.42
C SER A 160 11.80 20.42 -0.70
N GLN A 161 10.63 20.66 -1.29
CA GLN A 161 9.35 20.21 -0.74
C GLN A 161 9.24 18.68 -0.69
N ALA A 162 9.62 17.99 -1.77
CA ALA A 162 9.61 16.53 -1.82
C ALA A 162 10.52 15.93 -0.75
N ARG A 163 11.73 16.47 -0.59
CA ARG A 163 12.67 16.05 0.45
C ARG A 163 12.06 16.20 1.85
N GLU A 164 11.43 17.33 2.16
CA GLU A 164 10.81 17.54 3.46
C GLU A 164 9.73 16.50 3.77
N ILE A 165 8.88 16.19 2.78
CA ILE A 165 7.83 15.19 2.91
C ILE A 165 8.43 13.78 3.06
N LEU A 166 9.42 13.42 2.24
CA LEU A 166 10.06 12.10 2.28
C LEU A 166 10.76 11.82 3.61
N LEU A 167 11.41 12.82 4.21
CA LEU A 167 12.01 12.72 5.55
C LEU A 167 10.99 12.43 6.65
N LYS A 168 9.71 12.83 6.47
CA LYS A 168 8.62 12.57 7.41
C LYS A 168 7.96 11.21 7.16
N LEU A 169 7.78 10.82 5.89
CA LEU A 169 7.01 9.65 5.52
C LEU A 169 7.83 8.34 5.48
N ASP A 170 9.10 8.42 5.09
CA ASP A 170 9.95 7.24 4.90
C ASP A 170 11.23 7.37 5.73
N ILE A 171 11.02 7.32 7.04
CA ILE A 171 12.05 7.50 8.07
C ILE A 171 13.20 6.50 7.88
N ALA A 172 12.90 5.27 7.44
CA ALA A 172 13.88 4.22 7.21
C ALA A 172 14.92 4.60 6.13
N ASN A 173 14.54 5.43 5.16
CA ASN A 173 15.40 5.91 4.08
C ASN A 173 15.85 7.37 4.27
N THR A 174 15.74 7.93 5.48
CA THR A 174 16.14 9.32 5.79
C THR A 174 17.53 9.68 5.26
N ASN A 175 18.52 8.80 5.40
CA ASN A 175 19.88 9.07 4.94
C ASN A 175 19.96 9.19 3.41
N LEU A 176 19.17 8.39 2.68
CA LEU A 176 19.09 8.44 1.23
C LEU A 176 18.48 9.77 0.75
N TYR A 177 17.49 10.32 1.45
CA TYR A 177 16.86 11.58 1.09
C TYR A 177 17.67 12.83 1.47
N LYS A 178 18.64 12.72 2.38
CA LYS A 178 19.52 13.84 2.73
C LYS A 178 20.37 14.30 1.55
N ASP A 179 20.66 13.40 0.61
CA ASP A 179 21.48 13.65 -0.58
C ASP A 179 20.72 14.39 -1.69
N LEU A 180 19.40 14.53 -1.59
CA LEU A 180 18.63 15.48 -2.39
C LEU A 180 19.01 16.91 -1.96
N LYS A 181 20.02 17.48 -2.61
CA LYS A 181 20.42 18.89 -2.46
C LYS A 181 19.78 19.75 -3.54
#